data_AF-A0A318JPF7-F1
#
_entry.id   AF-A0A318JPF7-F1
#
_cell.length_a   1.000
_cell.length_b   1.000
_cell.length_c   1.000
_cell.angle_alpha   90.00
_cell.angle_beta   90.00
_cell.angle_gamma   90.00
#
_symmetry.space_group_name_H-M   'P 1'
#
loop_
_entity.id
_entity.type
_entity.pdbx_description
1 polymer ?
#
loop_
_entity_poly.entity_id
_entity_poly.type
_entity_poly.pdbx_seq_one_letter_code
_entity_poly.pdbx_strand_id
1 'polypeptide(L)'
;MRIGYIASACLLLAATSVGQALCSGSAAAATPSNCTSSLVGRGAMAYCADSNGGSYRATAICVSFDGTQQIPRSAPNWVYDGSSLVTCPEFTVETTAGIETRDY
;
A
#
# COMPACT_ATOMS: atom_id res chain seq x y z
N MET A 1 12.28 -28.67 16.35
CA MET A 1 13.31 -29.19 15.43
C MET A 1 14.61 -28.44 15.66
N ARG A 2 15.72 -29.15 15.52
CA ARG A 2 17.07 -28.82 15.97
C ARG A 2 17.87 -28.04 14.92
N ILE A 3 18.69 -27.10 15.41
CA ILE A 3 20.07 -26.76 15.01
C ILE A 3 20.28 -26.00 13.69
N GLY A 4 20.96 -24.86 13.83
CA GLY A 4 21.65 -24.13 12.76
C GLY A 4 22.44 -22.94 13.30
N TYR A 5 23.49 -23.22 14.09
CA TYR A 5 24.48 -22.23 14.51
C TYR A 5 25.35 -21.83 13.31
N ILE A 6 25.46 -20.54 13.01
CA ILE A 6 26.72 -19.96 12.50
C ILE A 6 26.91 -18.61 13.20
N ALA A 7 27.73 -18.64 14.25
CA ALA A 7 28.35 -17.46 14.83
C ALA A 7 29.23 -16.81 13.75
N SER A 8 28.75 -15.71 13.15
CA SER A 8 29.63 -14.83 12.39
C SER A 8 30.31 -13.90 13.39
N ALA A 9 31.51 -14.31 13.75
CA ALA A 9 32.48 -13.53 14.49
C ALA A 9 32.74 -12.20 13.75
N CYS A 10 32.17 -11.12 14.26
CA CYS A 10 32.61 -9.77 13.91
C CYS A 10 33.11 -9.13 15.19
N LEU A 11 34.31 -9.50 15.64
CA LEU A 11 35.04 -8.70 16.61
C LEU A 11 36.52 -9.09 16.64
N LEU A 12 37.36 -8.23 16.07
CA LEU A 12 38.52 -7.66 16.74
C LEU A 12 39.27 -6.77 15.75
N LEU A 13 39.05 -5.46 15.85
CA LEU A 13 40.10 -4.46 15.66
C LEU A 13 39.72 -3.23 16.47
N ALA A 14 40.36 -3.10 17.63
CA ALA A 14 40.37 -1.86 18.40
C ALA A 14 41.35 -0.90 17.71
N ALA A 15 40.82 0.16 17.11
CA ALA A 15 41.58 1.37 16.80
C ALA A 15 40.66 2.57 17.01
N THR A 16 41.17 3.48 17.82
CA THR A 16 40.61 4.76 18.24
C THR A 16 40.02 5.59 17.11
N SER A 17 38.78 6.06 17.29
CA SER A 17 38.30 7.44 17.09
C SER A 17 36.83 7.46 16.62
N VAL A 18 36.03 8.24 17.35
CA VAL A 18 34.72 8.83 17.02
C VAL A 18 33.75 8.00 16.17
N GLY A 19 32.71 7.52 16.84
CA GLY A 19 31.62 6.80 16.22
C GLY A 19 30.84 7.60 15.18
N GLN A 20 30.29 6.86 14.24
CA GLN A 20 28.86 6.77 13.99
C GLN A 20 28.69 5.56 13.07
N ALA A 21 28.37 4.42 13.66
CA ALA A 21 27.74 3.36 12.90
C ALA A 21 26.40 3.91 12.43
N LEU A 22 26.34 4.38 11.18
CA LEU A 22 25.10 4.58 10.46
C LEU A 22 24.51 3.19 10.25
N CYS A 23 23.90 2.65 11.30
CA CYS A 23 22.80 1.72 11.14
C CYS A 23 21.70 2.52 10.43
N SER A 24 21.77 2.54 9.10
CA SER A 24 20.61 2.81 8.27
C SER A 24 19.64 1.67 8.54
N GLY A 25 18.93 1.74 9.67
CA GLY A 25 17.67 1.03 9.80
C GLY A 25 16.82 1.52 8.66
N SER A 26 16.55 0.66 7.68
CA SER A 26 15.42 0.88 6.78
C SER A 26 14.24 1.21 7.68
N ALA A 27 13.80 2.47 7.67
CA ALA A 27 12.56 2.84 8.31
C ALA A 27 11.51 1.88 7.72
N ALA A 28 10.86 1.08 8.58
CA ALA A 28 9.74 0.28 8.15
C ALA A 28 8.77 1.24 7.46
N ALA A 29 8.55 1.05 6.15
CA ALA A 29 7.66 1.92 5.40
C ALA A 29 6.30 1.88 6.09
N ALA A 30 5.89 3.01 6.65
CA ALA A 30 4.64 3.09 7.37
C ALA A 30 3.48 3.08 6.37
N THR A 31 2.36 2.49 6.76
CA THR A 31 1.18 2.44 5.91
C THR A 31 0.65 3.85 5.65
N PRO A 32 0.10 4.11 4.45
CA PRO A 32 -0.56 5.37 4.14
C PRO A 32 -1.64 5.71 5.19
N SER A 33 -1.69 6.96 5.63
CA SER A 33 -2.65 7.48 6.59
C SER A 33 -3.46 8.64 6.01
N ASN A 34 -4.55 9.01 6.70
CA ASN A 34 -5.47 10.06 6.25
C ASN A 34 -6.04 9.79 4.85
N CYS A 35 -6.43 8.53 4.64
CA CYS A 35 -6.99 8.04 3.39
C CYS A 35 -8.50 8.28 3.32
N THR A 36 -8.95 8.78 2.17
CA THR A 36 -10.34 9.06 1.82
C THR A 36 -10.68 8.37 0.51
N SER A 37 -11.89 7.84 0.42
CA SER A 37 -12.41 7.29 -0.83
C SER A 37 -13.80 7.83 -1.11
N SER A 38 -14.10 8.00 -2.38
CA SER A 38 -15.39 8.49 -2.83
C SER A 38 -15.76 7.87 -4.16
N LEU A 39 -17.07 7.72 -4.38
CA LEU A 39 -17.60 7.30 -5.68
C LEU A 39 -17.50 8.48 -6.66
N VAL A 40 -17.03 8.21 -7.87
CA VAL A 40 -16.84 9.22 -8.90
C VAL A 40 -17.28 8.70 -10.27
N GLY A 41 -18.45 9.15 -10.72
CA GLY A 41 -18.97 8.87 -12.05
C GLY A 41 -19.39 7.42 -12.26
N ARG A 42 -18.46 6.59 -12.75
CA ARG A 42 -18.62 5.13 -12.92
C ARG A 42 -17.44 4.37 -12.31
N GLY A 43 -16.89 4.85 -11.21
CA GLY A 43 -15.78 4.27 -10.48
C GLY A 43 -15.66 4.74 -9.03
N ALA A 44 -14.48 4.53 -8.48
CA ALA A 44 -14.09 5.06 -7.18
C ALA A 44 -12.75 5.77 -7.28
N MET A 45 -12.60 6.81 -6.49
CA MET A 45 -11.36 7.52 -6.28
C MET A 45 -10.89 7.30 -4.85
N ALA A 46 -9.59 7.12 -4.68
CA ALA A 46 -8.93 7.07 -3.39
C ALA A 46 -7.80 8.10 -3.34
N TYR A 47 -7.65 8.73 -2.18
CA TYR A 47 -6.60 9.70 -1.90
C TYR A 47 -6.15 9.56 -0.45
N CYS A 48 -4.84 9.44 -0.23
CA CYS A 48 -4.24 9.52 1.09
C CYS A 48 -3.38 10.77 1.17
N ALA A 49 -3.57 11.56 2.23
CA ALA A 49 -2.77 12.77 2.44
C ALA A 49 -1.31 12.44 2.80
N ASP A 50 -1.09 11.34 3.51
CA ASP A 50 0.24 10.92 3.95
C ASP A 50 0.53 9.49 3.49
N SER A 51 1.53 9.30 2.64
CA SER A 51 1.90 7.97 2.13
C SER A 51 2.78 7.21 3.11
N ASN A 52 3.53 7.92 3.96
CA ASN A 52 4.47 7.38 4.96
C ASN A 52 5.50 6.36 4.41
N GLY A 53 5.79 6.41 3.10
CA GLY A 53 6.65 5.45 2.42
C GLY A 53 5.94 4.24 1.83
N GLY A 54 4.65 4.03 2.13
CA GLY A 54 3.80 3.04 1.49
C GLY A 54 3.08 3.55 0.24
N SER A 55 2.31 2.68 -0.41
CA SER A 55 1.49 3.01 -1.58
C SER A 55 0.03 2.62 -1.34
N TYR A 56 -0.88 3.23 -2.09
CA TYR A 56 -2.29 2.90 -2.07
C TYR A 56 -2.90 2.82 -3.46
N ARG A 57 -4.09 2.25 -3.56
CA ARG A 57 -4.89 2.23 -4.77
C ARG A 57 -6.38 2.25 -4.46
N ALA A 58 -7.16 2.82 -5.37
CA ALA A 58 -8.62 2.82 -5.26
C ALA A 58 -9.20 1.44 -5.53
N THR A 59 -10.24 1.09 -4.80
CA THR A 59 -11.06 -0.10 -5.06
C THR A 59 -12.52 0.29 -5.18
N ALA A 60 -13.26 -0.49 -5.97
CA ALA A 60 -14.69 -0.35 -6.15
C ALA A 60 -15.35 -1.72 -6.17
N ILE A 61 -16.53 -1.83 -5.57
CA ILE A 61 -17.45 -2.93 -5.83
C ILE A 61 -18.47 -2.42 -6.84
N CYS A 62 -18.43 -3.00 -8.04
CA CYS A 62 -19.39 -2.74 -9.09
C CYS A 62 -20.44 -3.84 -9.07
N VAL A 63 -21.70 -3.50 -9.27
CA VAL A 63 -22.80 -4.47 -9.34
C VAL A 63 -23.37 -4.47 -10.75
N SER A 64 -23.61 -5.64 -11.33
CA SER A 64 -24.30 -5.76 -12.61
C SER A 64 -25.68 -5.09 -12.55
N PHE A 65 -26.19 -4.61 -13.68
CA PHE A 65 -27.46 -3.87 -13.72
C PHE A 65 -28.67 -4.68 -13.23
N ASP A 66 -28.58 -6.02 -13.28
CA ASP A 66 -29.59 -6.94 -12.74
C ASP A 66 -29.43 -7.22 -11.23
N GLY A 67 -28.40 -6.66 -10.58
CA GLY A 67 -28.14 -6.82 -9.15
C GLY A 67 -27.52 -8.16 -8.74
N THR A 68 -27.27 -9.07 -9.70
CA THR A 68 -26.94 -10.47 -9.38
C THR A 68 -25.45 -10.73 -9.18
N GLN A 69 -24.60 -9.90 -9.79
CA GLN A 69 -23.15 -10.09 -9.81
C GLN A 69 -22.43 -8.90 -9.17
N GLN A 70 -21.62 -9.19 -8.16
CA GLN A 70 -20.62 -8.24 -7.65
C GLN A 70 -19.29 -8.45 -8.36
N ILE A 71 -18.73 -7.38 -8.89
CA ILE A 71 -17.50 -7.34 -9.67
C ILE A 71 -16.54 -6.42 -8.91
N PRO A 72 -15.68 -6.98 -8.03
CA PRO A 72 -14.67 -6.19 -7.36
C PRO A 72 -13.62 -5.71 -8.37
N ARG A 73 -13.23 -4.44 -8.27
CA ARG A 73 -12.23 -3.80 -9.12
C ARG A 73 -11.24 -3.05 -8.26
N SER A 74 -9.98 -3.10 -8.65
CA SER A 74 -8.92 -2.29 -8.07
C SER A 74 -8.19 -1.54 -9.18
N ALA A 75 -7.68 -0.34 -8.88
CA ALA A 75 -6.85 0.38 -9.82
C ALA A 75 -5.58 -0.46 -10.15
N PRO A 76 -5.12 -0.45 -11.41
CA PRO A 76 -3.98 -1.28 -11.82
C PRO A 76 -2.67 -0.86 -11.16
N ASN A 77 -2.53 0.44 -10.88
CA ASN A 77 -1.31 1.03 -10.35
C ASN A 77 -1.47 1.37 -8.86
N TRP A 78 -0.43 1.07 -8.11
CA TRP A 78 -0.23 1.60 -6.77
C TRP A 78 0.42 2.98 -6.88
N VAL A 79 -0.17 3.96 -6.23
CA VAL A 79 0.34 5.34 -6.20
C VAL A 79 0.90 5.64 -4.83
N TYR A 80 1.99 6.41 -4.79
CA TYR A 80 2.51 6.96 -3.54
C TYR A 80 1.77 8.25 -3.21
N ASP A 81 1.48 9.09 -4.20
CA ASP A 81 0.83 10.38 -4.05
C ASP A 81 -0.24 10.62 -5.12
N GLY A 82 -1.08 11.63 -4.88
CA GLY A 82 -2.15 12.03 -5.80
C GLY A 82 -3.39 11.11 -5.77
N SER A 83 -4.29 11.26 -6.74
CA SER A 83 -5.54 10.50 -6.75
C SER A 83 -5.38 9.18 -7.49
N SER A 84 -5.78 8.08 -6.86
CA SER A 84 -5.95 6.79 -7.54
C SER A 84 -7.39 6.66 -8.03
N LEU A 85 -7.59 6.19 -9.25
CA LEU A 85 -8.92 6.01 -9.86
C LEU A 85 -9.08 4.57 -10.35
N VAL A 86 -10.24 3.98 -10.07
CA VAL A 86 -10.68 2.73 -10.66
C VAL A 86 -12.04 2.92 -11.32
N THR A 87 -12.23 2.37 -12.51
CA THR A 87 -13.50 2.46 -13.26
C THR A 87 -14.19 1.11 -13.30
N CYS A 88 -15.50 1.13 -13.07
CA CYS A 88 -16.40 0.00 -13.22
C CYS A 88 -16.67 -0.30 -14.71
N PRO A 89 -16.81 -1.59 -15.09
CA PRO A 89 -17.13 -1.98 -16.48
C PRO A 89 -18.46 -1.41 -16.96
N GLU A 90 -18.66 -1.34 -18.28
CA GLU A 90 -19.96 -1.14 -18.95
C GLU A 90 -21.06 -2.04 -18.33
N PHE A 91 -22.31 -1.55 -18.27
CA PHE A 91 -23.46 -2.28 -17.73
C PHE A 91 -23.40 -2.66 -16.23
N THR A 92 -22.61 -1.91 -15.46
CA THR A 92 -22.57 -2.02 -13.99
C THR A 92 -22.86 -0.67 -13.33
N VAL A 93 -23.40 -0.72 -12.11
CA VAL A 93 -23.59 0.40 -11.20
C VAL A 93 -22.56 0.31 -10.07
N GLU A 94 -21.99 1.44 -9.65
CA GLU A 94 -21.05 1.42 -8.52
C GLU A 94 -21.83 1.41 -7.22
N THR A 95 -21.40 0.59 -6.26
CA THR A 95 -22.08 0.53 -4.95
C THR A 95 -21.18 0.89 -3.79
N THR A 96 -19.87 0.69 -3.91
CA THR A 96 -18.96 0.88 -2.78
C THR A 96 -17.60 1.35 -3.26
N ALA A 97 -17.14 2.48 -2.73
CA ALA A 97 -15.75 2.94 -2.87
C ALA A 97 -14.91 2.37 -1.72
N GLY A 98 -13.65 2.07 -2.01
CA GLY A 98 -12.70 1.57 -1.03
C GLY A 98 -11.26 1.95 -1.38
N ILE A 99 -10.35 1.54 -0.49
CA ILE A 99 -8.92 1.83 -0.58
C ILE A 99 -8.18 0.57 -0.15
N GLU A 100 -7.19 0.19 -0.93
CA GLU A 100 -6.18 -0.78 -0.51
C GLU A 100 -4.87 -0.04 -0.29
N THR A 101 -4.21 -0.36 0.81
CA THR A 101 -2.91 0.21 1.21
C THR A 101 -1.88 -0.91 1.33
N ARG A 102 -0.62 -0.59 1.03
CA ARG A 102 0.52 -1.48 1.28
C ARG A 102 1.74 -0.70 1.73
N ASP A 103 2.53 -1.36 2.55
CA ASP A 103 3.89 -1.03 2.94
C ASP A 103 4.90 -1.43 1.83
N TYR A 104 6.09 -0.81 1.86
CA TYR A 104 7.21 -1.05 0.93
C TYR A 104 8.23 -2.04 1.50
#